data_AF-A0A1M5YRK7-F1
#
_entry.id   AF-A0A1M5YRK7-F1
#
_cell.length_a   1.000
_cell.length_b   1.000
_cell.length_c   1.000
_cell.angle_alpha   90.00
_cell.angle_beta   90.00
_cell.angle_gamma   90.00
#
_symmetry.space_group_name_H-M   'P 1'
#
loop_
_entity.id
_entity.type
_entity.pdbx_description
1 polymer ?
#
loop_
_entity_poly.entity_id
_entity_poly.type
_entity_poly.pdbx_seq_one_letter_code
_entity_poly.pdbx_strand_id
1 'polypeptide(L)'
;MNKPRPVYLDLQQIQFPATAIASILHRVSGVVLFGAIAILLWLFATSLESADGFAQVSALMNGFLAKLVLWAILTAFAYHLCSGIRHLLMDMGHFEGSMESGNRSARVAFAGAAVLSVLAGIWLW
;
A
#
# COMPACT_ATOMS: atom_id res chain seq x y z
N MET A 1 -39.36 -10.62 -22.45
CA MET A 1 -38.11 -10.22 -21.76
C MET A 1 -37.02 -11.22 -22.13
N ASN A 2 -35.91 -10.76 -22.70
CA ASN A 2 -34.75 -11.62 -22.97
C ASN A 2 -34.13 -12.08 -21.65
N LYS A 3 -33.90 -13.39 -21.49
CA LYS A 3 -33.18 -13.91 -20.32
C LYS A 3 -31.72 -13.49 -20.41
N PRO A 4 -31.14 -12.83 -19.40
CA PRO A 4 -29.71 -12.51 -19.39
C PRO A 4 -28.89 -13.80 -19.36
N ARG A 5 -27.80 -13.84 -20.14
CA ARG A 5 -26.91 -15.00 -20.18
C ARG A 5 -26.14 -15.12 -18.86
N PRO A 6 -25.90 -16.35 -18.37
CA PRO A 6 -25.08 -16.54 -17.19
C PRO A 6 -23.63 -16.09 -17.45
N VAL A 7 -23.02 -15.46 -16.46
CA VAL A 7 -21.62 -15.01 -16.48
C VAL A 7 -20.86 -15.81 -15.42
N TYR A 8 -19.73 -16.39 -15.81
CA TYR A 8 -18.84 -17.05 -14.88
C TYR A 8 -17.91 -16.02 -14.23
N LEU A 9 -18.22 -15.61 -13.00
CA LEU A 9 -17.45 -14.63 -12.22
C LEU A 9 -17.34 -15.06 -10.75
N ASP A 10 -17.12 -16.35 -10.52
CA ASP A 10 -16.78 -16.83 -9.19
C ASP A 10 -15.26 -16.66 -8.97
N LEU A 11 -14.87 -15.59 -8.28
CA LEU A 11 -13.47 -15.26 -8.00
C LEU A 11 -12.77 -16.31 -7.14
N GLN A 12 -13.52 -17.11 -6.36
CA GLN A 12 -12.94 -18.15 -5.51
C GLN A 12 -12.47 -19.36 -6.33
N GLN A 13 -13.05 -19.55 -7.52
CA GLN A 13 -12.68 -20.65 -8.43
C GLN A 13 -11.58 -20.25 -9.43
N ILE A 14 -11.28 -18.95 -9.56
CA ILE A 14 -10.26 -18.43 -10.48
C ILE A 14 -8.90 -18.42 -9.78
N GLN A 15 -7.88 -19.00 -10.44
CA GLN A 15 -6.50 -18.99 -9.95
C GLN A 15 -5.78 -17.72 -10.41
N PHE A 16 -5.31 -16.91 -9.47
CA PHE A 16 -4.64 -15.64 -9.76
C PHE A 16 -3.11 -15.76 -9.66
N PRO A 17 -2.34 -15.33 -10.68
CA PRO A 17 -0.89 -15.27 -10.59
C PRO A 17 -0.43 -14.15 -9.64
N ALA A 18 0.83 -14.20 -9.21
CA ALA A 18 1.40 -13.19 -8.31
C ALA A 18 1.32 -11.77 -8.87
N THR A 19 1.43 -11.62 -10.20
CA THR A 19 1.25 -10.34 -10.90
C THR A 19 -0.15 -9.76 -10.76
N ALA A 20 -1.19 -10.61 -10.76
CA ALA A 20 -2.58 -10.17 -10.57
C ALA A 20 -2.80 -9.69 -9.13
N ILE A 21 -2.30 -10.44 -8.15
CA ILE A 21 -2.34 -10.05 -6.73
C ILE A 21 -1.58 -8.74 -6.51
N ALA A 22 -0.40 -8.58 -7.12
CA ALA A 22 0.37 -7.35 -7.01
C ALA A 22 -0.42 -6.14 -7.56
N SER A 23 -1.08 -6.31 -8.71
CA SER A 23 -1.87 -5.24 -9.32
C SER A 23 -3.06 -4.81 -8.46
N ILE A 24 -3.86 -5.76 -7.93
CA ILE A 24 -5.02 -5.39 -7.11
C ILE A 24 -4.59 -4.75 -5.79
N LEU A 25 -3.54 -5.25 -5.15
CA LEU A 25 -3.00 -4.64 -3.94
C LEU A 25 -2.50 -3.22 -4.22
N HIS A 26 -1.94 -2.94 -5.40
CA HIS A 26 -1.42 -1.60 -5.72
C HIS A 26 -2.57 -0.59 -5.86
N ARG A 27 -3.69 -1.02 -6.42
CA ARG A 27 -4.92 -0.23 -6.50
C ARG A 27 -5.50 0.03 -5.10
N VAL A 28 -5.61 -1.02 -4.28
CA VAL A 28 -6.13 -0.90 -2.91
C VAL A 28 -5.24 0.02 -2.08
N SER A 29 -3.92 -0.12 -2.15
CA SER A 29 -3.00 0.76 -1.42
C SER A 29 -3.10 2.22 -1.88
N GLY A 30 -3.35 2.48 -3.18
CA GLY A 30 -3.60 3.83 -3.67
C GLY A 30 -4.82 4.48 -3.04
N VAL A 31 -5.94 3.74 -2.92
CA VAL A 31 -7.16 4.24 -2.26
C VAL A 31 -6.93 4.48 -0.77
N VAL A 32 -6.23 3.57 -0.09
CA VAL A 32 -5.86 3.74 1.33
C VAL A 32 -5.03 5.01 1.53
N LEU A 33 -4.01 5.23 0.68
CA LEU A 33 -3.15 6.41 0.78
C LEU A 33 -3.88 7.71 0.47
N PHE A 34 -4.80 7.70 -0.50
CA PHE A 34 -5.63 8.86 -0.78
C PHE A 34 -6.44 9.30 0.45
N GLY A 35 -7.04 8.34 1.18
CA GLY A 35 -7.70 8.62 2.46
C GLY A 35 -6.72 9.04 3.57
N ALA A 36 -5.54 8.41 3.62
CA ALA A 36 -4.52 8.71 4.62
C ALA A 36 -3.98 10.14 4.53
N ILE A 37 -3.94 10.75 3.34
CA ILE A 37 -3.50 12.14 3.15
C ILE A 37 -4.28 13.10 4.05
N ALA A 38 -5.61 12.94 4.18
CA ALA A 38 -6.42 13.82 5.03
C ALA A 38 -6.00 13.72 6.51
N ILE A 39 -5.75 12.51 7.00
CA ILE A 39 -5.31 12.25 8.38
C ILE A 39 -3.91 12.84 8.61
N LEU A 40 -2.97 12.59 7.70
CA LEU A 40 -1.59 13.04 7.81
C LEU A 40 -1.49 14.57 7.72
N LEU A 41 -2.27 15.21 6.85
CA LEU A 41 -2.32 16.67 6.75
C LEU A 41 -2.93 17.31 8.00
N TRP A 42 -3.96 16.69 8.59
CA TRP A 42 -4.51 17.15 9.86
C TRP A 42 -3.47 17.06 10.99
N LEU A 43 -2.81 15.89 11.15
CA LEU A 43 -1.74 15.73 12.13
C LEU A 43 -0.61 16.74 11.93
N PHE A 44 -0.18 16.93 10.68
CA PHE A 44 0.86 17.89 10.33
C PHE A 44 0.46 19.32 10.67
N ALA A 45 -0.74 19.76 10.24
CA ALA A 45 -1.25 21.09 10.54
C ALA A 45 -1.34 21.36 12.05
N THR A 46 -1.94 20.45 12.83
CA THR A 46 -2.05 20.60 14.29
C THR A 46 -0.69 20.61 14.97
N SER A 47 0.26 19.78 14.51
CA SER A 47 1.62 19.77 15.07
C SER A 47 2.40 21.07 14.84
N LEU A 48 2.03 21.87 13.84
CA LEU A 48 2.69 23.14 13.52
C LEU A 48 1.94 24.36 14.07
N GLU A 49 0.72 24.18 14.58
CA GLU A 49 -0.14 25.28 15.01
C GLU A 49 0.39 26.00 16.26
N SER A 50 0.85 25.24 17.25
CA SER A 50 1.37 25.78 18.52
C SER A 50 2.17 24.72 19.29
N ALA A 51 2.83 25.13 20.39
CA ALA A 51 3.48 24.19 21.30
C ALA A 51 2.48 23.19 21.91
N ASP A 52 1.28 23.64 22.25
CA ASP A 52 0.22 22.78 22.78
C ASP A 52 -0.30 21.81 21.71
N GLY A 53 -0.45 22.27 20.46
CA GLY A 53 -0.83 21.43 19.32
C GLY A 53 0.20 20.33 19.05
N PHE A 54 1.49 20.68 19.08
CA PHE A 54 2.57 19.70 18.98
C PHE A 54 2.54 18.69 20.13
N ALA A 55 2.34 19.14 21.37
CA ALA A 55 2.25 18.27 22.55
C ALA A 55 1.05 17.31 22.44
N GLN A 56 -0.09 17.78 21.92
CA GLN A 56 -1.27 16.95 21.68
C GLN A 56 -1.00 15.85 20.65
N VAL A 57 -0.41 16.19 19.50
CA VAL A 57 -0.05 15.22 18.46
C VAL A 57 0.98 14.22 18.98
N SER A 58 1.99 14.69 19.71
CA SER A 58 3.01 13.84 20.34
C SER A 58 2.39 12.85 21.33
N ALA A 59 1.47 13.30 22.19
CA ALA A 59 0.75 12.42 23.12
C ALA A 59 -0.10 11.39 22.38
N LEU A 60 -0.80 11.78 21.32
CA LEU A 60 -1.56 10.87 20.47
C LEU A 60 -0.65 9.80 19.83
N MET A 61 0.49 10.22 19.25
CA MET A 61 1.45 9.33 18.59
C MET A 61 2.18 8.39 19.56
N ASN A 62 2.16 8.67 20.87
CA ASN A 62 2.62 7.71 21.89
C ASN A 62 1.62 6.57 22.13
N GLY A 63 0.36 6.72 21.71
CA GLY A 63 -0.66 5.69 21.83
C GLY A 63 -0.43 4.51 20.88
N PHE A 64 -0.58 3.29 21.38
CA PHE A 64 -0.41 2.07 20.59
C PHE A 64 -1.29 2.04 19.33
N LEU A 65 -2.57 2.40 19.46
CA LEU A 65 -3.51 2.39 18.32
C LEU A 65 -3.11 3.41 17.24
N ALA A 66 -2.63 4.59 17.64
CA ALA A 66 -2.17 5.61 16.71
C ALA A 66 -0.92 5.14 15.95
N LYS A 67 0.06 4.54 16.64
CA LYS A 67 1.23 3.90 16.02
C LYS A 67 0.83 2.77 15.08
N LEU A 68 -0.16 1.95 15.45
CA LEU A 68 -0.65 0.86 14.60
C LEU A 68 -1.29 1.39 13.30
N VAL A 69 -2.11 2.44 13.40
CA VAL A 69 -2.70 3.10 12.21
C VAL A 69 -1.62 3.73 11.35
N LEU A 70 -0.67 4.45 11.95
CA LEU A 70 0.44 5.06 11.21
C LEU A 70 1.33 3.99 10.55
N TRP A 71 1.58 2.88 11.22
CA TRP A 71 2.28 1.74 10.65
C TRP A 71 1.54 1.18 9.44
N ALA A 72 0.22 0.96 9.54
CA ALA A 72 -0.58 0.49 8.40
C ALA A 72 -0.53 1.46 7.20
N ILE A 73 -0.53 2.77 7.44
CA ILE A 73 -0.35 3.80 6.41
C ILE A 73 1.04 3.68 5.77
N LEU A 74 2.09 3.56 6.57
CA LEU A 74 3.47 3.41 6.08
C LEU A 74 3.68 2.10 5.32
N THR A 75 3.03 1.00 5.74
CA THR A 75 3.04 -0.28 5.03
C THR A 75 2.35 -0.15 3.68
N ALA A 76 1.17 0.49 3.62
CA ALA A 76 0.47 0.76 2.37
C ALA A 76 1.32 1.65 1.44
N PHE A 77 1.98 2.66 1.99
CA PHE A 77 2.90 3.55 1.27
C PHE A 77 4.09 2.79 0.70
N ALA A 78 4.80 2.02 1.53
CA ALA A 78 5.93 1.21 1.12
C ALA A 78 5.56 0.25 -0.02
N TYR A 79 4.43 -0.44 0.12
CA TYR A 79 3.94 -1.32 -0.92
C TYR A 79 3.55 -0.58 -2.21
N HIS A 80 2.81 0.53 -2.10
CA HIS A 80 2.43 1.34 -3.26
C HIS A 80 3.64 1.87 -4.01
N LEU A 81 4.66 2.33 -3.28
CA LEU A 81 5.92 2.82 -3.83
C LEU A 81 6.70 1.71 -4.54
N CYS A 82 6.93 0.57 -3.89
CA CYS A 82 7.64 -0.56 -4.51
C CYS A 82 6.93 -1.07 -5.77
N SER A 83 5.60 -1.19 -5.74
CA SER A 83 4.82 -1.59 -6.92
C SER A 83 4.80 -0.51 -7.99
N GLY A 84 4.77 0.77 -7.62
CA GLY A 84 4.85 1.89 -8.55
C GLY A 84 6.19 1.95 -9.29
N ILE A 85 7.31 1.79 -8.56
CA ILE A 85 8.65 1.66 -9.16
C ILE A 85 8.69 0.45 -10.10
N ARG A 86 8.14 -0.69 -9.70
CA ARG A 86 8.02 -1.86 -10.57
C ARG A 86 7.25 -1.54 -11.86
N HIS A 87 6.16 -0.79 -11.77
CA HIS A 87 5.40 -0.35 -12.96
C HIS A 87 6.22 0.56 -13.87
N LEU A 88 6.89 1.57 -13.31
CA LEU A 88 7.76 2.46 -14.10
C LEU A 88 8.89 1.70 -14.79
N LEU A 89 9.49 0.69 -14.13
CA LEU A 89 10.50 -0.17 -14.75
C LEU A 89 9.92 -1.00 -15.89
N MET A 90 8.69 -1.49 -15.75
CA MET A 90 7.99 -2.19 -16.84
C MET A 90 7.70 -1.25 -18.01
N ASP A 91 7.23 -0.04 -17.75
CA ASP A 91 6.99 0.98 -18.79
C ASP A 91 8.28 1.34 -19.57
N MET A 92 9.45 1.13 -18.96
CA MET A 92 10.77 1.26 -19.60
C MET A 92 11.25 0.00 -20.35
N GLY A 93 10.42 -1.06 -20.43
CA GLY A 93 10.71 -2.32 -21.10
C GLY A 93 11.41 -3.36 -20.22
N HIS A 94 11.53 -3.16 -18.91
CA HIS A 94 12.11 -4.16 -18.01
C HIS A 94 11.05 -5.19 -17.54
N PHE A 95 11.46 -6.44 -17.34
CA PHE A 95 10.61 -7.52 -16.80
C PHE A 95 9.42 -8.00 -17.66
N GLU A 96 9.27 -7.50 -18.89
CA GLU A 96 8.14 -7.84 -19.78
C GLU A 96 8.33 -9.14 -20.58
N GLY A 97 9.57 -9.66 -20.66
CA GLY A 97 9.93 -10.76 -21.56
C GLY A 97 9.33 -12.13 -21.23
N SER A 98 8.73 -12.35 -20.05
CA SER A 98 8.03 -13.60 -19.73
C SER A 98 7.13 -13.46 -18.48
N MET A 99 6.13 -14.35 -18.36
CA MET A 99 5.29 -14.47 -17.17
C MET A 99 6.11 -14.77 -15.90
N GLU A 100 7.18 -15.54 -16.05
CA GLU A 100 8.10 -15.83 -14.94
C GLU A 100 8.81 -14.57 -14.46
N SER A 101 9.29 -13.73 -15.39
CA SER A 101 9.93 -12.45 -15.08
C SER A 101 8.95 -11.49 -14.37
N GLY A 102 7.70 -11.43 -14.86
CA GLY A 102 6.62 -10.68 -14.22
C GLY A 102 6.32 -11.16 -12.79
N ASN A 103 6.25 -12.47 -12.56
CA ASN A 103 6.03 -13.04 -11.23
C ASN A 103 7.22 -12.80 -10.30
N ARG A 104 8.46 -12.89 -10.81
CA ARG A 104 9.67 -12.61 -10.03
C ARG A 104 9.73 -11.15 -9.59
N SER A 105 9.46 -10.21 -10.49
CA SER A 105 9.42 -8.78 -10.14
C SER A 105 8.33 -8.47 -9.11
N ALA A 106 7.15 -9.10 -9.20
CA ALA A 106 6.11 -8.97 -8.19
C ALA A 106 6.56 -9.47 -6.80
N ARG A 107 7.22 -10.63 -6.73
CA ARG A 107 7.78 -11.16 -5.47
C ARG A 107 8.85 -10.27 -4.87
N VAL A 108 9.73 -9.70 -5.70
CA VAL A 108 10.74 -8.73 -5.24
C VAL A 108 10.07 -7.47 -4.69
N ALA A 109 9.02 -6.95 -5.34
CA ALA A 109 8.27 -5.82 -4.82
C ALA A 109 7.60 -6.13 -3.47
N PHE A 110 7.02 -7.32 -3.28
CA PHE A 110 6.49 -7.76 -2.00
C PHE A 110 7.57 -7.83 -0.91
N ALA A 111 8.74 -8.41 -1.22
CA ALA A 111 9.84 -8.51 -0.29
C ALA A 111 10.36 -7.12 0.13
N GLY A 112 10.54 -6.21 -0.83
CA GLY A 112 10.95 -4.82 -0.55
C GLY A 112 9.94 -4.11 0.35
N ALA A 113 8.64 -4.23 0.05
CA ALA A 113 7.59 -3.66 0.87
C ALA A 113 7.55 -4.25 2.28
N ALA A 114 7.75 -5.56 2.44
CA ALA A 114 7.81 -6.21 3.74
C ALA A 114 9.00 -5.73 4.58
N VAL A 115 10.19 -5.60 3.98
CA VAL A 115 11.37 -5.04 4.66
C VAL A 115 11.09 -3.60 5.12
N LEU A 116 10.58 -2.75 4.24
CA LEU A 116 10.24 -1.37 4.58
C LEU A 116 9.16 -1.29 5.68
N SER A 117 8.16 -2.19 5.64
CA SER A 117 7.12 -2.28 6.67
C SER A 117 7.69 -2.69 8.04
N VAL A 118 8.66 -3.61 8.08
CA VAL A 118 9.33 -4.00 9.33
C VAL A 118 10.17 -2.84 9.86
N LEU A 119 10.95 -2.17 9.00
CA LEU A 119 11.74 -1.00 9.37
C LEU A 119 10.86 0.14 9.89
N ALA A 120 9.70 0.39 9.26
CA ALA A 120 8.72 1.35 9.73
C ALA A 120 8.17 0.97 11.11
N GLY A 121 7.96 -0.33 11.37
CA GLY A 121 7.62 -0.82 12.70
C GLY A 121 8.70 -0.52 13.73
N ILE A 122 9.95 -0.90 13.45
CA ILE A 122 11.09 -0.61 14.34
C ILE A 122 11.25 0.89 14.61
N TRP A 123 10.93 1.74 13.64
CA TRP A 123 11.01 3.19 13.83
C TRP A 123 9.88 3.76 14.71
N LEU A 124 8.68 3.18 14.62
CA LEU A 124 7.52 3.68 15.36
C LEU A 124 7.48 3.23 16.83
N TRP A 125 8.03 2.07 17.15
CA TRP A 125 8.03 1.48 18.49
C TRP A 125 9.42 1.44 19.10
#